data_AF-A0A6A4S1X5-F1
#
_entry.id   AF-A0A6A4S1X5-F1
#
_cell.length_a   1.000
_cell.length_b   1.000
_cell.length_c   1.000
_cell.angle_alpha   90.00
_cell.angle_beta   90.00
_cell.angle_gamma   90.00
#
_symmetry.space_group_name_H-M   'P 1'
#
loop_
_entity.id
_entity.type
_entity.pdbx_description
1 polymer ?
#
loop_
_entity_poly.entity_id
_entity_poly.type
_entity_poly.pdbx_seq_one_letter_code
_entity_poly.pdbx_strand_id
1 'polypeptide(L)'
;MRCSLTHNFDRDRQWGFCAPDKTQPDEKCYETIHLRYYDIGESWGRIHLRNVEQCTCVAGEIECERVRYTMCRTNPCQNDGTCRLITASGKEVCNCRHSNSGPDCSYGRNYWIIGFTFSDRLHSVRHQSS
;
A
#
# COMPACT_ATOMS: atom_id res chain seq x y z
N MET A 1 30.27 -3.41 2.59
CA MET A 1 30.68 -4.63 3.34
C MET A 1 31.19 -5.66 2.33
N ARG A 2 32.34 -6.29 2.58
CA ARG A 2 32.90 -7.34 1.69
C ARG A 2 32.66 -8.71 2.32
N CYS A 3 32.23 -9.68 1.52
CA CYS A 3 31.92 -11.03 1.96
C CYS A 3 32.78 -12.05 1.21
N SER A 4 33.13 -13.15 1.88
CA SER A 4 33.79 -14.29 1.22
C SER A 4 32.83 -14.93 0.22
N LEU A 5 33.33 -15.20 -0.99
CA LEU A 5 32.56 -15.93 -2.02
C LEU A 5 32.72 -17.44 -1.90
N THR A 6 33.66 -17.91 -1.07
CA THR A 6 33.96 -19.33 -0.90
C THR A 6 33.98 -19.72 0.57
N HIS A 7 33.88 -21.03 0.81
CA HIS A 7 33.95 -21.61 2.15
C HIS A 7 35.36 -21.50 2.77
N ASN A 8 36.41 -21.34 1.97
CA ASN A 8 37.79 -21.29 2.44
C ASN A 8 38.57 -20.12 1.81
N PHE A 9 38.32 -18.93 2.37
CA PHE A 9 38.89 -17.68 1.88
C PHE A 9 40.43 -17.65 1.94
N ASP A 10 41.05 -18.28 2.95
CA ASP A 10 42.51 -18.26 3.12
C ASP A 10 43.24 -18.91 1.93
N ARG A 11 42.60 -19.92 1.32
CA ARG A 11 43.07 -20.60 0.12
C ARG A 11 42.67 -19.85 -1.15
N ASP A 12 41.39 -19.50 -1.28
CA ASP A 12 40.82 -19.08 -2.56
C ASP A 12 40.94 -17.56 -2.80
N ARG A 13 41.08 -16.78 -1.72
CA ARG A 13 41.22 -15.30 -1.68
C ARG A 13 40.17 -14.53 -2.49
N GLN A 14 39.01 -15.14 -2.69
CA GLN A 14 37.90 -14.56 -3.44
C GLN A 14 36.92 -13.87 -2.51
N TRP A 15 36.71 -12.58 -2.75
CA TRP A 15 35.73 -11.77 -2.04
C TRP A 15 34.88 -10.98 -3.03
N GLY A 16 33.66 -10.66 -2.62
CA GLY A 16 32.73 -9.82 -3.35
C GLY A 16 32.10 -8.79 -2.43
N PHE A 17 31.27 -7.92 -3.00
CA PHE A 17 30.39 -7.09 -2.20
C PHE A 17 29.27 -7.96 -1.64
N CYS A 18 29.02 -7.87 -0.33
CA CYS A 18 27.84 -8.50 0.25
C CYS A 18 26.60 -7.88 -0.41
N ALA A 19 25.59 -8.69 -0.69
CA ALA A 19 24.25 -8.14 -0.82
C ALA A 19 23.94 -7.36 0.48
N PRO A 20 23.25 -6.20 0.41
CA PRO A 20 22.70 -5.63 1.62
C PRO A 20 21.92 -6.73 2.33
N ASP A 21 22.12 -6.82 3.65
CA ASP A 21 21.32 -7.72 4.47
C ASP A 21 19.86 -7.36 4.15
N LYS A 22 19.09 -8.33 3.68
CA LYS A 22 17.65 -8.18 3.69
C LYS A 22 17.26 -8.33 5.15
N THR A 23 17.58 -7.34 5.98
CA THR A 23 16.68 -7.00 7.08
C THR A 23 15.31 -7.00 6.43
N GLN A 24 14.47 -7.91 6.92
CA GLN A 24 13.19 -8.31 6.36
C GLN A 24 12.49 -7.15 5.66
N PRO A 25 11.83 -7.37 4.50
CA PRO A 25 11.19 -6.29 3.75
C PRO A 25 10.44 -5.45 4.76
N ASP A 26 10.81 -4.16 4.91
CA ASP A 26 10.27 -3.23 5.90
C ASP A 26 8.85 -3.66 6.20
N GLU A 27 8.56 -4.20 7.40
CA GLU A 27 7.30 -4.90 7.70
C GLU A 27 6.14 -3.87 7.66
N LYS A 28 5.75 -3.51 6.45
CA LYS A 28 4.83 -2.45 6.11
C LYS A 28 3.48 -3.06 5.88
N CYS A 29 2.46 -2.30 6.25
CA CYS A 29 1.10 -2.74 6.11
C CYS A 29 0.50 -2.22 4.81
N TYR A 30 0.06 -3.13 3.95
CA TYR A 30 -0.63 -2.75 2.71
C TYR A 30 -2.13 -2.60 2.94
N GLU A 31 -2.67 -1.40 2.71
CA GLU A 31 -4.11 -1.12 2.78
C GLU A 31 -4.72 -1.12 1.39
N THR A 32 -5.71 -2.00 1.19
CA THR A 32 -6.33 -2.22 -0.12
C THR A 32 -7.25 -1.07 -0.54
N ILE A 33 -7.85 -0.36 0.41
CA ILE A 33 -8.75 0.77 0.14
C ILE A 33 -7.95 2.01 -0.31
N HIS A 34 -6.82 2.24 0.34
CA HIS A 34 -5.95 3.39 0.06
C HIS A 34 -4.90 3.09 -1.02
N LEU A 35 -4.74 1.81 -1.40
CA LEU A 35 -3.74 1.32 -2.37
C LEU A 35 -2.32 1.80 -2.03
N ARG A 36 -1.98 1.83 -0.74
CA ARG A 36 -0.65 2.25 -0.27
C ARG A 36 -0.14 1.39 0.89
N TYR A 37 1.18 1.46 1.07
CA TYR A 37 1.86 0.91 2.22
C TYR A 37 1.91 1.95 3.36
N TYR A 38 1.80 1.46 4.58
CA TYR A 38 1.94 2.18 5.83
C TYR A 38 3.18 1.69 6.56
N ASP A 39 3.95 2.63 7.12
CA ASP A 39 5.11 2.30 7.93
C ASP A 39 4.70 1.77 9.31
N ILE A 40 5.59 1.02 9.98
CA ILE A 40 5.35 0.52 11.33
C ILE A 40 5.09 1.69 12.28
N GLY A 41 4.03 1.59 13.09
CA GLY A 41 3.57 2.63 14.00
C GLY A 41 2.72 3.72 13.33
N GLU A 42 2.61 3.74 12.00
CA GLU A 42 1.69 4.64 11.31
C GLU A 42 0.24 4.22 11.56
N SER A 43 -0.64 5.20 11.78
CA SER A 43 -2.08 4.97 11.96
C SER A 43 -2.93 5.71 10.94
N TRP A 44 -4.00 5.06 10.48
CA TRP A 44 -4.97 5.62 9.53
C TRP A 44 -6.40 5.29 9.92
N GLY A 45 -7.33 6.09 9.43
CA GLY A 45 -8.75 5.75 9.54
C GLY A 45 -9.23 5.05 8.27
N ARG A 46 -10.13 4.07 8.40
CA ARG A 46 -10.84 3.46 7.28
C ARG A 46 -12.30 3.21 7.62
N ILE A 47 -13.11 2.95 6.59
CA ILE A 47 -14.51 2.55 6.78
C ILE A 47 -14.67 1.11 6.30
N HIS A 48 -14.95 0.21 7.25
CA HIS A 48 -15.09 -1.21 6.99
C HIS A 48 -16.44 -1.71 7.53
N LEU A 49 -17.21 -2.39 6.69
CA LEU A 49 -18.55 -2.90 7.02
C LEU A 49 -19.45 -1.88 7.75
N ARG A 50 -19.46 -0.62 7.28
CA ARG A 50 -20.19 0.54 7.83
C ARG A 50 -19.68 1.10 9.16
N ASN A 51 -18.59 0.57 9.71
CA ASN A 51 -17.96 1.11 10.90
C ASN A 51 -16.76 1.98 10.50
N VAL A 52 -16.53 3.05 11.26
CA VAL A 52 -15.27 3.81 11.18
C VAL A 52 -14.28 3.15 12.12
N GLU A 53 -13.14 2.77 11.58
CA GLU A 53 -12.05 2.10 12.30
C GLU A 53 -10.80 2.98 12.28
N GLN A 54 -10.05 2.96 13.38
CA GLN A 54 -8.68 3.46 13.41
C GLN A 54 -7.73 2.26 13.43
N CYS A 55 -6.89 2.20 12.41
CA CYS A 55 -5.94 1.13 12.18
C CYS A 55 -4.51 1.60 12.45
N THR A 56 -3.66 0.70 12.90
CA THR A 56 -2.23 0.91 13.11
C THR A 56 -1.44 -0.25 12.53
N CYS A 57 -0.31 0.04 11.91
CA CYS A 57 0.60 -0.99 11.44
C CYS A 57 1.51 -1.46 12.58
N VAL A 58 1.40 -2.71 12.99
CA VAL A 58 2.16 -3.31 14.09
C VAL A 58 2.92 -4.53 13.55
N ALA A 59 4.24 -4.40 13.36
CA ALA A 59 5.10 -5.46 12.85
C ALA A 59 4.56 -6.16 11.57
N GLY A 60 4.09 -5.36 10.60
CA GLY A 60 3.51 -5.87 9.35
C GLY A 60 2.06 -6.35 9.43
N GLU A 61 1.46 -6.38 10.62
CA GLU A 61 0.05 -6.69 10.83
C GLU A 61 -0.80 -5.42 11.00
N ILE A 62 -2.03 -5.46 10.47
CA ILE A 62 -2.98 -4.35 10.57
C ILE A 62 -3.90 -4.60 11.75
N GLU A 63 -3.72 -3.83 12.81
CA GLU A 63 -4.62 -3.84 13.97
C GLU A 63 -5.60 -2.67 13.87
N CYS A 64 -6.90 -2.96 13.92
CA CYS A 64 -7.95 -1.94 13.79
C CYS A 64 -8.97 -2.01 14.92
N GLU A 65 -9.36 -0.83 15.40
CA GLU A 65 -10.36 -0.68 16.44
C GLU A 65 -11.51 0.20 15.96
N ARG A 66 -12.74 -0.13 16.37
CA ARG A 66 -13.90 0.74 16.11
C ARG A 66 -13.81 1.99 16.97
N VAL A 67 -13.94 3.14 16.33
CA VAL A 67 -13.82 4.44 17.01
C VAL A 67 -15.10 5.25 16.91
N ARG A 68 -15.27 6.17 17.86
CA ARG A 68 -16.33 7.19 17.77
C ARG A 68 -16.00 8.18 16.66
N TYR A 69 -17.03 8.58 15.93
CA TYR A 69 -16.90 9.49 14.80
C TYR A 69 -18.09 10.44 14.70
N THR A 70 -17.89 11.54 13.99
CA THR A 70 -18.93 12.49 13.60
C THR A 70 -18.82 12.82 12.11
N MET A 71 -19.68 13.70 11.60
CA MET A 71 -19.56 14.23 10.24
C MET A 71 -18.42 15.25 10.16
N CYS A 72 -17.68 15.25 9.05
CA CYS A 72 -16.71 16.31 8.77
C CYS A 72 -17.41 17.64 8.56
N ARG A 73 -16.74 18.76 8.90
CA ARG A 73 -17.28 20.12 8.69
C ARG A 73 -17.35 20.46 7.21
N THR A 74 -16.30 20.11 6.49
CA THR A 74 -16.17 20.21 5.03
C THR A 74 -15.88 18.81 4.50
N ASN A 75 -16.29 18.50 3.27
CA ASN A 75 -16.01 17.21 2.65
C ASN A 75 -14.76 17.29 1.77
N PRO A 76 -13.58 16.82 2.24
CA PRO A 76 -12.36 16.77 1.42
C PRO A 76 -12.37 15.61 0.42
N CYS A 77 -13.27 14.64 0.58
CA CYS A 77 -13.28 13.44 -0.25
C CYS A 77 -13.75 13.77 -1.68
N GLN A 78 -12.99 13.30 -2.66
CA GLN A 78 -13.27 13.45 -4.07
C GLN A 78 -14.26 12.38 -4.58
N ASN A 79 -14.71 12.51 -5.84
CA ASN A 79 -15.51 11.52 -6.56
C ASN A 79 -16.76 11.03 -5.79
N ASP A 80 -17.53 11.98 -5.25
CA ASP A 80 -18.73 11.73 -4.43
C ASP A 80 -18.48 10.85 -3.20
N GLY A 81 -17.24 10.85 -2.70
CA GLY A 81 -16.87 10.25 -1.43
C GLY A 81 -17.57 10.91 -0.25
N THR A 82 -17.77 10.15 0.83
CA THR A 82 -18.39 10.66 2.06
C THR A 82 -17.38 10.71 3.20
N CYS A 83 -17.28 11.84 3.89
CA CYS A 83 -16.30 12.05 4.95
C CYS A 83 -16.86 11.78 6.35
N ARG A 84 -16.07 11.09 7.18
CA ARG A 84 -16.27 10.93 8.63
C ARG A 84 -15.06 11.43 9.40
N LEU A 85 -15.27 12.07 10.54
CA LEU A 85 -14.22 12.60 11.40
C LEU A 85 -14.11 11.75 12.66
N ILE A 86 -12.94 11.16 12.91
CA ILE A 86 -12.66 10.44 14.17
C ILE A 86 -12.55 11.46 15.30
N THR A 87 -13.40 11.36 16.32
CA THR A 87 -13.47 12.39 17.36
C THR A 87 -12.25 12.41 18.28
N ALA A 88 -11.59 11.26 18.46
CA ALA A 88 -10.43 11.13 19.35
C ALA A 88 -9.14 11.72 18.74
N SER A 89 -8.90 11.49 17.45
CA SER A 89 -7.66 11.89 16.76
C SER A 89 -7.84 13.10 15.85
N GLY A 90 -9.06 13.51 15.54
CA GLY A 90 -9.34 14.55 14.55
C GLY A 90 -9.02 14.14 13.12
N LYS A 91 -8.75 12.86 12.86
CA LYS A 91 -8.46 12.35 11.51
C LYS A 91 -9.73 12.22 10.69
N GLU A 92 -9.69 12.75 9.48
CA GLU A 92 -10.74 12.61 8.47
C GLU A 92 -10.60 11.28 7.73
N VAL A 93 -11.73 10.63 7.45
CA VAL A 93 -11.81 9.31 6.86
C VAL A 93 -12.79 9.34 5.71
N CYS A 94 -12.30 9.07 4.50
CA CYS A 94 -13.11 9.05 3.31
C CYS A 94 -13.66 7.65 3.01
N ASN A 95 -14.97 7.58 2.80
CA ASN A 95 -15.63 6.41 2.23
C ASN A 95 -15.84 6.61 0.74
N CYS A 96 -15.03 5.93 -0.06
CA CYS A 96 -15.03 6.04 -1.50
C CYS A 96 -16.17 5.25 -2.14
N ARG A 97 -16.81 5.85 -3.16
CA ARG A 97 -17.74 5.12 -4.03
C ARG A 97 -16.99 4.14 -4.92
N HIS A 98 -17.69 3.10 -5.36
CA HIS A 98 -17.12 2.00 -6.16
C HIS A 98 -16.22 2.51 -7.28
N SER A 99 -15.04 1.88 -7.39
CA SER A 99 -14.02 2.18 -8.41
C SER A 99 -13.14 3.41 -8.15
N ASN A 100 -13.27 4.04 -6.97
CA ASN A 100 -12.34 5.06 -6.49
C ASN A 100 -11.58 4.55 -5.26
N SER A 101 -10.33 4.97 -5.12
CA SER A 101 -9.43 4.55 -4.06
C SER A 101 -8.53 5.70 -3.62
N GLY A 102 -7.73 5.46 -2.60
CA GLY A 102 -6.83 6.45 -2.02
C GLY A 102 -7.39 7.15 -0.78
N PRO A 103 -6.55 7.90 -0.04
CA PRO A 103 -6.94 8.52 1.23
C PRO A 103 -8.10 9.50 1.12
N ASP A 104 -8.22 10.18 -0.03
CA ASP A 104 -9.23 11.19 -0.35
C ASP A 104 -10.14 10.76 -1.52
N CYS A 105 -10.10 9.49 -1.92
CA CYS A 105 -10.82 8.97 -3.09
C CYS A 105 -10.41 9.59 -4.45
N SER A 106 -9.22 10.18 -4.57
CA SER A 106 -8.74 10.79 -5.81
C SER A 106 -8.35 9.78 -6.90
N TYR A 107 -8.02 8.53 -6.54
CA TYR A 107 -7.60 7.50 -7.51
C TYR A 107 -8.81 6.85 -8.16
N GLY A 108 -9.25 7.36 -9.31
CA GLY A 108 -10.33 6.77 -10.11
C GLY A 108 -9.84 5.72 -11.12
N ARG A 109 -10.78 4.93 -11.67
CA ARG A 109 -10.56 3.88 -12.71
C ARG A 109 -9.95 4.35 -14.05
N ASN A 110 -9.61 5.64 -14.21
CA ASN A 110 -8.99 6.14 -15.45
C ASN A 110 -7.49 5.87 -15.53
N TYR A 111 -6.86 5.36 -14.46
CA TYR A 111 -5.46 4.93 -14.50
C TYR A 111 -5.18 3.71 -15.40
N TRP A 112 -6.20 3.08 -15.99
CA TRP A 112 -6.04 2.06 -17.04
C TRP A 112 -6.46 2.51 -18.45
N ILE A 113 -7.12 3.67 -18.60
CA ILE A 113 -7.64 4.12 -19.91
C ILE A 113 -6.59 4.92 -20.71
N ILE A 114 -5.50 5.35 -20.07
CA ILE A 114 -4.27 5.83 -20.76
C ILE A 114 -3.19 4.73 -20.85
N GLY A 115 -3.58 3.47 -21.10
CA GLY A 115 -2.57 2.48 -21.49
C GLY A 115 -2.92 1.02 -21.74
N PHE A 116 -4.02 0.42 -21.25
CA PHE A 116 -4.28 -1.00 -21.51
C PHE A 116 -5.77 -1.34 -21.61
N THR A 117 -6.22 -1.61 -22.83
CA THR A 117 -7.54 -2.17 -23.16
C THR A 117 -7.63 -3.63 -22.70
N PHE A 118 -8.61 -3.92 -21.83
CA PHE A 118 -8.99 -5.28 -21.43
C PHE A 118 -9.79 -5.97 -22.55
N SER A 119 -9.19 -6.11 -23.72
CA SER A 119 -9.72 -6.91 -24.82
C SER A 119 -8.64 -7.19 -25.86
N ASP A 120 -7.66 -8.02 -25.54
CA ASP A 120 -7.01 -8.86 -26.55
C ASP A 120 -6.62 -10.21 -25.94
N ARG A 121 -7.54 -11.14 -26.13
CA ARG A 121 -7.37 -12.56 -25.90
C ARG A 121 -6.57 -13.09 -27.11
N LEU A 122 -5.41 -13.68 -26.86
CA LEU A 122 -4.66 -14.59 -27.75
C LEU A 122 -4.34 -14.06 -29.16
N HIS A 123 -3.14 -13.51 -29.36
CA HIS A 123 -2.17 -14.07 -30.31
C HIS A 123 -0.81 -13.36 -30.24
N SER A 124 0.22 -14.14 -30.61
CA SER A 124 1.58 -13.70 -30.94
C SER A 124 2.57 -13.63 -29.78
N VAL A 125 2.91 -14.81 -29.25
CA VAL A 125 4.33 -15.09 -28.98
C VAL A 125 5.02 -15.18 -30.33
N ARG A 126 5.72 -14.13 -30.73
CA ARG A 126 6.86 -14.25 -31.65
C ARG A 126 8.03 -13.52 -31.01
N HIS A 127 8.94 -14.33 -30.45
CA HIS A 127 10.24 -13.93 -29.97
C HIS A 127 11.01 -13.14 -31.05
N GLN A 128 11.72 -12.09 -30.66
CA GLN A 128 12.79 -11.51 -31.47
C GLN A 128 14.07 -12.34 -31.36
N SER A 129 14.88 -12.20 -32.42
CA SER A 129 16.32 -12.50 -32.61
C SER A 129 16.77 -13.95 -32.85
N SER A 130 17.11 -14.25 -34.11
CA SER A 130 18.51 -14.37 -34.59
C SER A 130 18.60 -13.92 -36.05
#